data_AF-A0A136LBY4-F1
#
_entry.id   AF-A0A136LBY4-F1
#
_cell.length_a   1.000
_cell.length_b   1.000
_cell.length_c   1.000
_cell.angle_alpha   90.00
_cell.angle_beta   90.00
_cell.angle_gamma   90.00
#
_symmetry.space_group_name_H-M   'P 1'
#
loop_
_entity.id
_entity.type
_entity.pdbx_description
1 polymer ?
#
loop_
_entity_poly.entity_id
_entity_poly.type
_entity_poly.pdbx_seq_one_letter_code
_entity_poly.pdbx_strand_id
1 'polypeptide(L)'
;MKMDRVSGALYAKNEPVAEFRADSAYADKASDTLILRGHVWVEALNPNGTVYCSEVKWLADSEVIQASGGVRLESRDYKLGPIETLWCSPDLRRAGTPDLFAKTREVKG
;
A
#
# COMPACT_ATOMS: atom_id res chain seq x y z
N MET A 1 -2.35 19.64 2.56
CA MET A 1 -2.56 19.66 4.02
C MET A 1 -1.77 18.51 4.61
N LYS A 2 -0.96 18.74 5.66
CA LYS A 2 -0.21 17.69 6.36
C LYS A 2 -0.98 17.28 7.62
N MET A 3 -1.00 15.99 7.91
CA MET A 3 -1.50 15.43 9.17
C MET A 3 -0.38 14.62 9.82
N ASP A 4 -0.28 14.63 11.15
CA ASP A 4 0.75 13.91 11.91
C ASP A 4 0.13 12.74 12.69
N ARG A 5 0.88 11.65 12.88
CA ARG A 5 0.47 10.40 13.56
C ARG A 5 -0.87 9.89 13.07
N VAL A 6 -0.90 9.51 11.80
CA VAL A 6 -2.13 9.17 11.09
C VAL A 6 -2.42 7.67 11.17
N SER A 7 -3.71 7.36 11.22
CA SER A 7 -4.21 6.00 11.02
C SER A 7 -5.53 6.05 10.27
N GLY A 8 -5.90 4.96 9.62
CA GLY A 8 -7.14 4.87 8.87
C GLY A 8 -7.33 3.51 8.22
N ALA A 9 -8.37 3.40 7.41
CA ALA A 9 -8.71 2.20 6.66
C ALA A 9 -8.59 2.45 5.16
N LEU A 10 -8.18 1.41 4.45
CA LEU A 10 -8.17 1.30 3.01
C LEU A 10 -9.38 0.50 2.58
N TYR A 11 -10.06 0.98 1.53
CA TYR A 11 -11.30 0.39 1.05
C TYR A 11 -11.11 -0.20 -0.33
N ALA A 12 -11.78 -1.32 -0.58
CA ALA A 12 -11.98 -1.88 -1.92
C ALA A 12 -13.41 -2.38 -2.01
N LYS A 13 -14.10 -2.10 -3.13
CA LYS A 13 -15.52 -2.48 -3.32
C LYS A 13 -16.45 -2.01 -2.18
N ASN A 14 -16.21 -0.81 -1.65
CA ASN A 14 -16.95 -0.20 -0.52
C ASN A 14 -16.83 -0.94 0.83
N GLU A 15 -15.86 -1.84 0.98
CA GLU A 15 -15.58 -2.52 2.24
C GLU A 15 -14.15 -2.21 2.71
N PRO A 16 -13.91 -2.08 4.03
CA PRO A 16 -12.56 -1.97 4.54
C PRO A 16 -11.80 -3.27 4.31
N VAL A 17 -10.60 -3.19 3.74
CA VAL A 17 -9.76 -4.36 3.42
C VAL A 17 -8.39 -4.32 4.06
N ALA A 18 -7.92 -3.14 4.49
CA ALA A 18 -6.69 -2.98 5.24
C ALA A 18 -6.75 -1.78 6.18
N GLU A 19 -5.91 -1.78 7.20
CA GLU A 19 -5.65 -0.64 8.07
C GLU A 19 -4.25 -0.10 7.80
N PHE A 20 -4.06 1.21 7.98
CA PHE A 20 -2.74 1.84 7.85
C PHE A 20 -2.39 2.71 9.04
N ARG A 21 -1.08 2.87 9.26
CA ARG A 21 -0.47 3.81 10.22
C ARG A 21 0.77 4.44 9.60
N ALA A 22 1.01 5.71 9.90
CA ALA A 22 2.22 6.42 9.49
C ALA A 22 2.52 7.63 10.39
N ASP A 23 3.75 8.13 10.33
CA ASP A 23 4.14 9.35 11.05
C ASP A 23 3.43 10.58 10.49
N SER A 24 3.15 10.60 9.18
CA SER A 24 2.41 11.70 8.56
C SER A 24 1.66 11.30 7.28
N ALA A 25 0.64 12.08 6.93
CA ALA A 25 -0.05 12.00 5.64
C ALA A 25 -0.13 13.36 4.93
N TYR A 26 -0.17 13.29 3.60
CA TYR A 26 -0.39 14.41 2.70
C TYR A 26 -1.43 14.00 1.66
N ALA A 27 -2.48 14.79 1.51
CA ALA A 27 -3.40 14.66 0.37
C ALA A 27 -2.92 15.59 -0.76
N ASP A 28 -2.56 14.99 -1.89
CA ASP A 28 -2.35 15.71 -3.14
C ASP A 28 -3.66 15.69 -3.94
N LYS A 29 -4.35 16.83 -3.97
CA LYS A 29 -5.63 16.98 -4.65
C LYS A 29 -5.49 17.03 -6.18
N ALA A 30 -4.31 17.37 -6.71
CA ALA A 30 -4.12 17.49 -8.15
C ALA A 30 -4.04 16.09 -8.81
N SER A 31 -3.49 15.12 -8.08
CA SER A 31 -3.30 13.74 -8.52
C SER A 31 -4.21 12.74 -7.80
N ASP A 32 -5.20 13.23 -7.04
CA ASP A 32 -6.08 12.46 -6.15
C ASP A 32 -5.34 11.35 -5.37
N THR A 33 -4.18 11.71 -4.81
CA THR A 33 -3.26 10.77 -4.20
C THR A 33 -3.12 11.04 -2.71
N LEU A 34 -3.27 9.99 -1.91
CA LEU A 34 -2.90 10.02 -0.49
C LEU A 34 -1.47 9.52 -0.35
N ILE A 35 -0.61 10.33 0.25
CA ILE A 35 0.80 10.02 0.50
C ILE A 35 1.00 9.84 2.01
N LEU A 36 1.46 8.67 2.43
CA LEU A 36 1.84 8.36 3.82
C LEU A 36 3.36 8.33 3.93
N ARG A 37 3.92 8.90 5.00
CA ARG A 37 5.37 8.99 5.20
C ARG A 37 5.78 8.70 6.64
N GLY A 38 6.91 8.00 6.77
CA GLY A 38 7.56 7.66 8.04
C GLY A 38 6.88 6.46 8.69
N HIS A 39 7.69 5.44 9.00
CA HIS A 39 7.28 4.18 9.65
C HIS A 39 5.92 3.66 9.17
N VAL A 40 5.74 3.62 7.85
CA VAL A 40 4.45 3.26 7.24
C VAL A 40 4.21 1.77 7.44
N TRP A 41 3.02 1.48 7.91
CA TRP A 41 2.54 0.15 8.19
C TRP A 41 1.16 0.00 7.57
N VAL A 42 0.95 -1.04 6.75
CA VAL A 42 -0.34 -1.38 6.14
C VAL A 42 -0.62 -2.86 6.39
N GLU A 43 -1.71 -3.19 7.07
CA GLU A 43 -2.12 -4.56 7.38
C GLU A 43 -3.44 -4.90 6.71
N ALA A 44 -3.46 -5.96 5.90
CA ALA A 44 -4.67 -6.49 5.31
C ALA A 44 -5.51 -7.23 6.36
N LEU A 45 -6.82 -6.99 6.34
CA LEU A 45 -7.77 -7.62 7.27
C LEU A 45 -8.00 -9.10 6.96
N ASN A 46 -7.90 -9.51 5.69
CA ASN A 46 -8.04 -10.91 5.27
C ASN A 46 -7.53 -11.16 3.83
N PRO A 47 -6.48 -11.98 3.61
CA PRO A 47 -5.66 -12.68 4.61
C PRO A 47 -4.67 -11.74 5.30
N ASN A 48 -4.25 -12.09 6.53
CA ASN A 48 -3.34 -11.27 7.32
C ASN A 48 -1.93 -11.23 6.69
N GLY A 49 -1.64 -10.11 6.05
CA GLY A 49 -0.32 -9.73 5.55
C GLY A 49 -0.06 -8.27 5.87
N THR A 50 1.20 -7.91 6.02
CA THR A 50 1.61 -6.57 6.45
C THR A 50 2.74 -6.05 5.58
N VAL A 51 2.57 -4.84 5.05
CA VAL A 51 3.61 -4.07 4.37
C VAL A 51 4.20 -3.06 5.34
N TYR A 52 5.53 -3.07 5.47
CA TYR A 52 6.32 -2.08 6.20
C TYR A 52 7.20 -1.30 5.20
N CYS A 53 7.20 0.03 5.27
CA CYS A 53 8.00 0.86 4.37
C CYS A 53 8.17 2.29 4.88
N SER A 54 8.91 3.12 4.14
CA SER A 54 9.12 4.53 4.49
C SER A 54 8.05 5.45 3.90
N GLU A 55 7.52 5.11 2.72
CA GLU A 55 6.48 5.88 2.03
C GLU A 55 5.47 4.97 1.35
N VAL A 56 4.20 5.35 1.40
CA VAL A 56 3.12 4.81 0.56
C VAL A 56 2.51 5.93 -0.24
N LYS A 57 2.29 5.70 -1.54
CA LYS A 57 1.35 6.46 -2.36
C LYS A 57 0.14 5.58 -2.67
N TRP A 58 -1.04 6.03 -2.28
CA TRP A 58 -2.30 5.41 -2.63
C TRP A 58 -2.89 6.13 -3.85
N LEU A 59 -3.05 5.39 -4.94
CA LEU A 59 -3.66 5.85 -6.19
C LEU A 59 -5.10 5.36 -6.24
N ALA A 60 -6.04 6.19 -5.78
CA ALA A 60 -7.43 5.79 -5.57
C ALA A 60 -8.12 5.28 -6.84
N ASP A 61 -7.98 6.00 -7.95
CA ASP A 61 -8.55 5.64 -9.25
C ASP A 61 -8.16 4.25 -9.74
N SER A 62 -6.96 3.80 -9.37
CA SER A 62 -6.40 2.53 -9.85
C SER A 62 -6.44 1.41 -8.80
N GLU A 63 -6.88 1.72 -7.58
CA GLU A 63 -6.78 0.84 -6.41
C GLU A 63 -5.38 0.22 -6.29
N VAL A 64 -4.33 1.05 -6.32
CA VAL A 64 -2.93 0.62 -6.19
C VAL A 64 -2.24 1.34 -5.04
N ILE A 65 -1.61 0.55 -4.18
CA ILE A 65 -0.64 1.00 -3.18
C ILE A 65 0.75 0.91 -3.81
N GLN A 66 1.48 2.02 -3.85
CA GLN A 66 2.89 2.04 -4.20
C GLN A 66 3.71 2.25 -2.91
N ALA A 67 4.33 1.18 -2.42
CA ALA A 67 5.20 1.22 -1.25
C ALA A 67 6.67 1.40 -1.68
N SER A 68 7.43 2.23 -0.95
CA SER A 68 8.85 2.48 -1.25
C SER A 68 9.70 2.75 0.01
N GLY A 69 11.02 2.66 -0.16
CA GLY A 69 12.00 2.97 0.89
C GLY A 69 12.14 1.85 1.92
N GLY A 70 12.70 0.71 1.47
CA GLY A 70 12.97 -0.45 2.32
C GLY A 70 11.72 -1.28 2.62
N VAL A 71 10.97 -1.64 1.57
CA VAL A 71 9.71 -2.36 1.69
C VAL A 71 9.95 -3.78 2.18
N ARG A 72 9.20 -4.17 3.22
CA ARG A 72 9.05 -5.56 3.65
C ARG A 72 7.59 -5.95 3.59
N LEU A 73 7.31 -7.13 3.07
CA LEU A 73 5.99 -7.76 3.12
C LEU A 73 6.10 -9.02 3.97
N GLU A 74 5.29 -9.10 5.02
CA GLU A 74 5.30 -10.22 5.96
C GLU A 74 3.88 -10.78 6.08
N SER A 75 3.73 -12.09 5.93
CA SER A 75 2.52 -12.83 6.25
C SER A 75 2.90 -14.05 7.08
N ARG A 76 1.91 -14.87 7.45
CA ARG A 76 2.17 -16.14 8.14
C ARG A 76 3.09 -17.07 7.33
N ASP A 77 2.88 -17.12 6.02
CA ASP A 77 3.49 -18.14 5.16
C ASP A 77 4.70 -17.60 4.36
N TYR A 78 4.88 -16.28 4.32
CA TYR A 78 5.87 -15.66 3.45
C TYR A 78 6.47 -14.38 4.05
N LYS A 79 7.76 -14.17 3.78
CA LYS A 79 8.45 -12.91 4.05
C LYS A 79 9.23 -12.49 2.81
N LEU A 80 9.08 -11.22 2.44
CA LEU A 80 9.75 -10.59 1.32
C LEU A 80 10.41 -9.31 1.78
N GLY A 81 11.59 -9.04 1.24
CA GLY A 81 12.32 -7.79 1.43
C GLY A 81 13.58 -7.93 2.29
N PRO A 82 14.32 -6.82 2.49
CA PRO A 82 13.98 -5.48 2.00
C PRO A 82 14.10 -5.36 0.48
N ILE A 83 13.13 -4.71 -0.16
CA ILE A 83 13.19 -4.30 -1.57
C ILE A 83 12.88 -2.81 -1.70
N GLU A 84 13.28 -2.22 -2.82
CA GLU A 84 13.23 -0.77 -2.99
C GLU A 84 11.80 -0.26 -3.18
N THR A 85 11.01 -0.94 -4.02
CA THR A 85 9.62 -0.59 -4.35
C THR A 85 8.78 -1.85 -4.53
N LEU A 86 7.55 -1.81 -4.00
CA LEU A 86 6.55 -2.86 -4.19
C LEU A 86 5.19 -2.21 -4.47
N TRP A 87 4.49 -2.70 -5.48
CA TRP A 87 3.11 -2.31 -5.77
C TRP A 87 2.18 -3.39 -5.29
N CYS A 88 1.09 -2.99 -4.63
CA CYS A 88 0.13 -3.90 -4.03
C CYS A 88 -1.31 -3.49 -4.34
N SER A 89 -2.23 -4.46 -4.37
CA SER A 89 -3.65 -4.18 -4.20
C SER A 89 -3.95 -3.76 -2.74
N PRO A 90 -5.07 -3.06 -2.47
CA PRO A 90 -5.41 -2.59 -1.12
C PRO A 90 -5.52 -3.69 -0.07
N ASP A 91 -5.96 -4.88 -0.50
CA ASP A 91 -6.10 -6.09 0.31
C ASP A 91 -4.80 -6.92 0.40
N LEU A 92 -3.71 -6.42 -0.17
CA LEU A 92 -2.39 -7.06 -0.24
C LEU A 92 -2.36 -8.47 -0.87
N ARG A 93 -3.44 -8.91 -1.53
CA ARG A 93 -3.50 -10.22 -2.19
C ARG A 93 -2.69 -10.28 -3.47
N ARG A 94 -2.39 -9.13 -4.05
CA ARG A 94 -1.53 -8.97 -5.21
C ARG A 94 -0.40 -8.05 -4.82
N ALA A 95 0.82 -8.52 -5.00
CA ALA A 95 2.01 -7.72 -4.78
C ALA A 95 3.05 -8.06 -5.85
N GLY A 96 3.82 -7.08 -6.30
CA GLY A 96 4.91 -7.27 -7.24
C GLY A 96 5.76 -6.02 -7.37
N THR A 97 6.97 -6.18 -7.93
CA THR A 97 7.72 -5.01 -8.43
C THR A 97 6.90 -4.29 -9.50
N PRO A 98 7.13 -2.99 -9.75
CA PRO A 98 6.30 -2.22 -10.68
C PRO A 98 6.08 -2.88 -12.04
N ASP A 99 7.13 -3.49 -12.60
CA ASP A 99 7.12 -4.21 -13.88
C ASP A 99 6.28 -5.50 -13.83
N LEU A 100 6.36 -6.28 -12.75
CA LEU A 100 5.58 -7.52 -12.57
C LEU A 100 4.11 -7.20 -12.28
N PHE A 101 3.85 -6.14 -11.51
CA PHE A 101 2.49 -5.74 -11.16
C PHE A 101 1.72 -5.24 -12.38
N ALA A 102 2.37 -4.45 -13.24
CA ALA A 102 1.79 -3.97 -14.50
C ALA A 102 1.35 -5.13 -15.40
N LYS A 103 2.22 -6.11 -15.64
CA LYS A 103 1.91 -7.31 -16.44
C LYS A 103 0.71 -8.10 -15.89
N THR A 104 0.57 -8.16 -14.57
CA THR A 104 -0.54 -8.88 -13.93
C THR A 104 -1.89 -8.17 -14.08
N ARG A 105 -1.93 -6.85 -14.35
CA ARG A 105 -3.17 -6.13 -14.66
C ARG A 105 -3.65 -6.42 -16.09
N GLU A 106 -2.74 -6.53 -17.05
CA GLU A 106 -3.09 -6.71 -18.47
C GLU A 106 -3.76 -8.07 -18.75
N VAL A 107 -3.45 -9.10 -17.96
CA VAL A 107 -4.03 -10.46 -18.13
C VAL A 107 -5.48 -10.56 -17.65
N LYS A 108 -6.00 -9.56 -16.93
CA LYS A 108 -7.40 -9.53 -16.45
C LYS A 108 -8.30 -8.53 -17.21
N GLY A 109 -7.81 -7.96 -18.31
CA GLY A 109 -8.57 -7.12 -19.23
C GLY A 109 -9.34 -7.92 -20.26
#